data_AF-A0A815VKT3-F1
#
_entry.id   AF-A0A815VKT3-F1
#
_cell.length_a   1.000
_cell.length_b   1.000
_cell.length_c   1.000
_cell.angle_alpha   90.00
_cell.angle_beta   90.00
_cell.angle_gamma   90.00
#
_symmetry.space_group_name_H-M   'P 1'
#
loop_
_entity.id
_entity.type
_entity.pdbx_description
1 polymer ?
#
loop_
_entity_poly.entity_id
_entity_poly.type
_entity_poly.pdbx_seq_one_letter_code
_entity_poly.pdbx_strand_id
1 'polypeptide(L)' 'MASNKIDDLLQCPICLEVFYDPKVLDCQHTFCNNCLKV' A
#
# COMPACT_ATOMS: atom_id res chain seq x y z
N MET A 1 7.80 -5.84 -22.86
CA MET A 1 8.06 -4.96 -21.70
C MET A 1 7.71 -5.76 -20.48
N ALA A 2 8.71 -6.26 -19.74
CA ALA A 2 8.46 -7.10 -18.58
C ALA A 2 7.91 -6.21 -17.45
N SER A 3 6.58 -6.22 -17.27
CA SER A 3 5.94 -5.58 -16.12
C SER A 3 6.42 -6.27 -14.85
N ASN A 4 7.36 -5.62 -14.16
CA ASN A 4 7.83 -6.04 -12.85
C ASN A 4 6.71 -5.76 -11.83
N LYS A 5 5.73 -6.66 -11.76
CA LYS A 5 4.54 -6.61 -10.88
C LYS A 5 4.85 -6.64 -9.38
N ILE A 6 6.11 -6.53 -8.99
CA ILE A 6 6.53 -6.52 -7.58
C ILE A 6 6.37 -5.12 -6.99
N ASP A 7 6.48 -4.06 -7.80
CA ASP A 7 6.31 -2.67 -7.36
C ASP A 7 4.89 -2.42 -6.84
N ASP A 8 3.87 -2.94 -7.55
CA ASP A 8 2.46 -2.81 -7.17
C ASP A 8 2.12 -3.43 -5.80
N LEU A 9 2.88 -4.44 -5.36
CA LEU A 9 2.66 -5.10 -4.07
C LEU A 9 3.25 -4.31 -2.89
N LEU A 10 4.13 -3.35 -3.17
CA LEU A 10 4.76 -2.46 -2.19
C LEU A 10 4.16 -1.05 -2.20
N GLN A 11 3.09 -0.84 -2.97
CA GLN A 11 2.41 0.44 -3.10
C GLN A 11 1.07 0.44 -2.37
N CYS A 12 0.77 1.57 -1.73
CA CYS A 12 -0.53 1.77 -1.11
C CYS A 12 -1.60 1.99 -2.17
N PRO A 13 -2.71 1.24 -2.17
CA PRO A 13 -3.77 1.41 -3.16
C PRO A 13 -4.57 2.72 -2.99
N ILE A 14 -4.31 3.52 -1.94
CA ILE A 14 -4.94 4.82 -1.72
C ILE A 14 -4.11 5.95 -2.33
N CYS A 15 -2.84 6.08 -1.96
CA CYS A 15 -1.96 7.13 -2.49
C CYS A 15 -1.15 6.72 -3.72
N LEU A 16 -1.13 5.43 -4.07
CA LEU A 16 -0.32 4.83 -5.15
C LEU A 16 1.20 5.07 -4.98
N GLU A 17 1.62 5.38 -3.76
CA GLU A 17 3.03 5.54 -3.39
C GLU A 17 3.52 4.31 -2.61
N VAL A 18 4.84 4.15 -2.53
CA VAL A 18 5.46 3.12 -1.70
C VAL A 18 4.95 3.22 -0.27
N PHE A 19 4.60 2.09 0.34
CA PHE A 19 4.09 2.05 1.71
C PHE A 19 5.01 2.78 2.69
N TYR A 20 4.51 3.86 3.29
CA TYR A 20 5.18 4.59 4.36
C TYR A 20 4.33 4.46 5.63
N ASP A 21 4.90 3.82 6.66
CA ASP A 21 4.21 3.43 7.89
C ASP A 21 2.96 2.56 7.62
N PRO A 22 3.11 1.37 6.99
CA PRO A 22 1.97 0.52 6.66
C PRO A 22 1.28 -0.04 7.90
N LYS A 23 -0.05 0.03 7.93
CA LYS A 23 -0.90 -0.68 8.89
C LYS A 23 -1.72 -1.74 8.19
N VAL A 24 -1.74 -2.93 8.79
CA VAL A 24 -2.60 -4.05 8.39
C VAL A 24 -3.92 -3.92 9.14
N LEU A 25 -5.03 -3.88 8.41
CA LEU A 25 -6.37 -3.93 9.00
C LEU A 25 -6.80 -5.37 9.26
N ASP A 26 -7.85 -5.54 10.05
CA ASP A 26 -8.47 -6.85 10.33
C ASP A 26 -8.95 -7.57 9.05
N CYS A 27 -9.21 -6.81 7.97
CA CYS A 27 -9.52 -7.34 6.65
C CYS A 27 -8.28 -7.83 5.86
N GLN A 28 -7.11 -7.94 6.50
CA GLN A 28 -5.82 -8.35 5.91
C GLN A 28 -5.27 -7.43 4.80
N HIS A 29 -5.82 -6.22 4.65
CA HIS A 29 -5.29 -5.25 3.69
C HIS A 29 -4.30 -4.29 4.37
N THR A 30 -3.26 -3.91 3.63
CA THR A 30 -2.20 -3.01 4.11
C THR A 30 -2.32 -1.65 3.44
N PHE A 31 -2.28 -0.58 4.24
CA PHE A 31 -2.34 0.80 3.75
C PHE A 31 -1.42 1.70 4.57
N CYS A 32 -1.01 2.86 4.04
CA CYS A 32 -0.27 3.85 4.82
C CYS A 32 -1.12 4.35 5.99
N ASN A 33 -0.52 4.48 7.17
CA ASN A 33 -1.17 5.05 8.35
C ASN A 33 -1.73 6.45 8.05
N ASN A 34 -1.05 7.24 7.21
CA ASN A 34 -1.55 8.54 6.75
C ASN A 34 -2.83 8.43 5.91
N CYS A 35 -2.97 7.38 5.09
CA CYS A 35 -4.18 7.12 4.31
C CYS A 35 -5.34 6.57 5.14
N LEU A 36 -5.03 5.97 6.31
CA LEU A 36 -6.03 5.47 7.26
C LEU A 36 -6.47 6.54 8.28
N LYS A 37 -5.70 7.63 8.42
CA LYS A 37 -6.09 8.80 9.21
C LYS A 37 -7.15 9.58 8.43
N VAL A 38 -8.41 9.23 8.65
CA VAL A 38 -9.58 10.04 8.27
C VAL A 38 -9.89 11.10 9.30
#